data_AF-A0AAQ6IRE4-F1
#
_entry.id   AF-A0AAQ6IRE4-F1
#
_cell.length_a   1.000
_cell.length_b   1.000
_cell.length_c   1.000
_cell.angle_alpha   90.00
_cell.angle_beta   90.00
_cell.angle_gamma   90.00
#
_symmetry.space_group_name_H-M   'P 1'
#
loop_
_entity.id
_entity.type
_entity.pdbx_description
1 polymer ?
#
loop_
_entity_poly.entity_id
_entity_poly.type
_entity_poly.pdbx_seq_one_letter_code
_entity_poly.pdbx_strand_id
1 'polypeptide(L)'
;MASSATIELNHWWKQLRFRQKNKKGWSEMLDETFLLHTNLTNEIPLFYTTKRNSIDGIKNLLSFSSTNIFERGGLGETALHIAVMNDNLEAAVALMDGAPELINEPMTSELFQGVTPLHIAVINQNISLVQHLISRGADVSTPRATGLYFKKRIRGLIYYGEHILSFAACTGNEDIISMVIDAGASTRVQDYKGNTVLHILILQPNQETACQTIELIMAHDEETDHSVPLDMVPNLRGLTPFKLAAREGNVVVFQHLVNKRRVFQCGLGPLTSHLYDLTEIDSWADNNSALEVVVSSRHREARRILEVTPVRELVSLKWNLYGKHYFRFLLFVYLLYISIFTACCMFRPLKPIPANYSKPDNDKTIYIQKRLNVRRGLVPHHLANSEVVLLVRKRTKPN
;
A
#
# COMPACT_ATOMS: atom_id res chain seq x y z
N MET A 1 16.63 -4.14 -14.92
CA MET A 1 16.65 -4.50 -13.48
C MET A 1 17.77 -3.82 -12.68
N ALA A 2 18.97 -3.58 -13.23
CA ALA A 2 20.06 -2.94 -12.49
C ALA A 2 19.86 -1.44 -12.17
N SER A 3 19.18 -0.67 -13.02
CA SER A 3 18.99 0.79 -12.82
C SER A 3 18.03 1.13 -11.68
N SER A 4 16.94 0.37 -11.52
CA SER A 4 15.98 0.54 -10.42
C SER A 4 16.63 0.25 -9.05
N ALA A 5 17.46 -0.80 -8.97
CA ALA A 5 18.19 -1.12 -7.74
C ALA A 5 19.19 -0.02 -7.35
N THR A 6 19.86 0.60 -8.33
CA THR A 6 20.78 1.73 -8.06
C THR A 6 20.05 3.00 -7.63
N ILE A 7 18.83 3.25 -8.11
CA ILE A 7 17.98 4.38 -7.68
C ILE A 7 17.46 4.14 -6.26
N GLU A 8 17.00 2.92 -5.96
CA GLU A 8 16.57 2.56 -4.60
C GLU A 8 17.73 2.62 -3.60
N LEU A 9 18.92 2.15 -3.97
CA LEU A 9 20.13 2.28 -3.15
C LEU A 9 20.50 3.75 -2.93
N ASN A 10 20.48 4.60 -3.97
CA ASN A 10 20.78 6.02 -3.82
C ASN A 10 19.73 6.76 -2.97
N HIS A 11 18.44 6.41 -3.11
CA HIS A 11 17.37 6.95 -2.27
C HIS A 11 17.52 6.47 -0.81
N TRP A 12 17.89 5.20 -0.60
CA TRP A 12 18.17 4.63 0.72
C TRP A 12 19.38 5.30 1.38
N TRP A 13 20.48 5.54 0.65
CA TRP A 13 21.65 6.25 1.15
C TRP A 13 21.37 7.73 1.42
N LYS A 14 20.51 8.39 0.62
CA LYS A 14 20.03 9.75 0.92
C LYS A 14 19.16 9.77 2.18
N GLN A 15 18.26 8.79 2.35
CA GLN A 15 17.45 8.64 3.58
C GLN A 15 18.30 8.29 4.80
N LEU A 16 19.33 7.45 4.65
CA LEU A 16 20.23 7.07 5.73
C LEU A 16 21.09 8.27 6.14
N ARG A 17 21.64 9.03 5.18
CA ARG A 17 22.35 10.28 5.46
C ARG A 17 21.43 11.34 6.06
N PHE A 18 20.18 11.42 5.62
CA PHE A 18 19.17 12.29 6.24
C PHE A 18 18.92 11.87 7.70
N ARG A 19 18.70 10.58 7.97
CA ARG A 19 18.52 10.04 9.34
C ARG A 19 19.75 10.22 10.23
N GLN A 20 20.94 10.19 9.63
CA GLN A 20 22.20 10.33 10.36
C GLN A 20 22.58 11.80 10.58
N LYS A 21 22.19 12.71 9.68
CA LYS A 21 22.30 14.17 9.86
C LYS A 21 21.20 14.73 10.77
N ASN A 22 19.97 14.24 10.65
CA ASN A 22 18.83 14.59 11.49
C ASN A 22 18.65 13.53 12.56
N LYS A 23 19.48 13.61 13.59
CA LYS A 23 19.39 12.79 14.83
C LYS A 23 18.11 13.08 15.63
N LYS A 24 17.35 14.11 15.25
CA LYS A 24 16.08 14.51 15.86
C LYS A 24 14.96 13.54 15.47
N GLY A 25 14.08 13.23 16.41
CA GLY A 25 12.89 12.42 16.15
C GLY A 25 11.99 13.06 15.09
N TRP A 26 11.16 12.27 14.40
CA TRP A 26 10.18 12.80 13.45
C TRP A 26 9.25 13.86 14.09
N SER A 27 8.87 13.65 15.35
CA SER A 27 8.08 14.60 16.13
C SER A 27 8.82 15.92 16.34
N GLU A 28 10.08 15.86 16.78
CA GLU A 28 10.89 17.07 17.02
C GLU A 28 11.08 17.89 15.74
N MET A 29 11.32 17.22 14.61
CA MET A 29 11.40 17.89 13.32
C MET A 29 10.09 18.56 12.94
N LEU A 30 8.93 17.90 13.16
CA LEU A 30 7.63 18.50 12.92
C LEU A 30 7.42 19.74 13.82
N ASP A 31 7.68 19.61 15.12
CA ASP A 31 7.50 20.69 16.09
C ASP A 31 8.33 21.92 15.71
N GLU A 32 9.60 21.73 15.35
CA GLU A 32 10.47 22.82 14.88
C GLU A 32 9.93 23.47 13.60
N THR A 33 9.49 22.68 12.62
CA THR A 33 8.92 23.22 11.37
C THR A 33 7.63 24.02 11.60
N PHE A 34 6.76 23.58 12.50
CA PHE A 34 5.51 24.29 12.81
C PHE A 34 5.75 25.55 13.65
N LEU A 35 6.74 25.55 14.54
CA LEU A 35 7.18 26.76 15.25
C LEU A 35 7.76 27.79 14.27
N LEU A 36 8.63 27.36 13.35
CA LEU A 36 9.18 28.23 12.30
C LEU A 36 8.08 28.82 11.41
N HIS A 37 7.10 28.00 11.01
CA HIS A 37 5.93 28.46 10.27
C HIS A 37 5.16 29.54 11.05
N THR A 38 4.89 29.31 12.34
CA THR A 38 4.15 30.28 13.17
C THR A 38 4.90 31.60 13.33
N ASN A 39 6.23 31.55 13.44
CA ASN A 39 7.04 32.76 13.52
C ASN A 39 7.04 33.54 12.20
N LEU A 40 7.36 32.86 11.08
CA LEU A 40 7.44 33.51 9.76
C LEU A 40 6.08 34.06 9.30
N THR A 41 4.97 33.39 9.61
CA THR A 41 3.63 33.91 9.30
C THR A 41 3.30 35.22 10.02
N ASN A 42 3.93 35.50 11.16
CA ASN A 42 3.75 36.75 11.89
C ASN A 42 4.78 37.83 11.47
N GLU A 43 5.96 37.44 10.96
CA GLU A 43 7.00 38.37 10.50
C GLU A 43 6.74 38.91 9.09
N ILE A 44 6.25 38.07 8.18
CA ILE A 44 5.98 38.45 6.79
C ILE A 44 4.70 39.30 6.73
N PRO A 45 4.74 40.59 6.32
CA PRO A 45 3.57 41.47 6.38
C PRO A 45 2.38 40.98 5.56
N LEU A 46 2.66 40.41 4.38
CA LEU A 46 1.62 39.85 3.52
C LEU A 46 0.97 38.61 4.15
N PHE A 47 1.73 37.78 4.88
CA PHE A 47 1.19 36.59 5.55
C PHE A 47 0.37 36.99 6.78
N TYR A 48 0.83 37.99 7.51
CA TYR A 48 0.12 38.49 8.67
C TYR A 48 -1.23 39.12 8.30
N THR A 49 -1.28 39.94 7.24
CA THR A 49 -2.52 40.57 6.76
C THR A 49 -3.51 39.52 6.21
N THR A 50 -3.03 38.52 5.48
CA THR A 50 -3.84 37.40 4.95
C THR A 50 -4.37 36.49 6.04
N LYS A 51 -3.55 36.15 7.04
CA LYS A 51 -3.99 35.40 8.23
C LYS A 51 -5.09 36.13 9.01
N ARG A 52 -5.04 37.47 9.07
CA ARG A 52 -6.07 38.32 9.71
C ARG A 52 -7.27 38.67 8.82
N ASN A 53 -7.34 38.14 7.61
CA ASN A 53 -8.37 38.48 6.62
C ASN A 53 -8.50 40.00 6.34
N SER A 54 -7.39 40.74 6.36
CA SER A 54 -7.39 42.20 6.13
C SER A 54 -7.28 42.53 4.65
N ILE A 55 -8.43 42.69 3.99
CA ILE A 55 -8.53 42.91 2.54
C ILE A 55 -7.80 44.19 2.10
N ASP A 56 -7.99 45.30 2.82
CA ASP A 56 -7.35 46.57 2.50
C ASP A 56 -5.83 46.48 2.66
N GLY A 57 -5.36 45.76 3.68
CA GLY A 57 -3.94 45.49 3.89
C GLY A 57 -3.34 44.71 2.72
N ILE A 58 -4.03 43.67 2.25
CA ILE A 58 -3.60 42.87 1.09
C ILE A 58 -3.54 43.74 -0.17
N LYS A 59 -4.61 44.48 -0.49
CA LYS A 59 -4.66 45.34 -1.69
C LYS A 59 -3.60 46.43 -1.66
N ASN A 60 -3.38 47.06 -0.50
CA ASN A 60 -2.35 48.07 -0.33
C ASN A 60 -0.95 47.46 -0.52
N LEU A 61 -0.68 46.30 0.09
CA LEU A 61 0.62 45.62 -0.08
C LEU A 61 0.86 45.19 -1.54
N LEU A 62 -0.14 44.66 -2.23
CA LEU A 62 -0.04 44.29 -3.64
C LEU A 62 0.13 45.50 -4.58
N SER A 63 -0.30 46.69 -4.17
CA SER A 63 -0.12 47.92 -4.96
C SER A 63 1.34 48.41 -4.98
N PHE A 64 2.16 48.01 -4.01
CA PHE A 64 3.56 48.36 -3.97
C PHE A 64 4.39 47.40 -4.83
N SER A 65 5.14 47.95 -5.79
CA SER A 65 6.04 47.17 -6.66
C SER A 65 7.20 46.48 -5.90
N SER A 66 7.48 46.89 -4.65
CA SER A 66 8.51 46.28 -3.80
C SER A 66 8.05 45.01 -3.10
N THR A 67 6.75 44.72 -3.09
CA THR A 67 6.20 43.57 -2.38
C THR A 67 6.53 42.29 -3.15
N ASN A 68 7.27 41.39 -2.51
CA ASN A 68 7.56 40.08 -3.10
C ASN A 68 6.37 39.13 -2.87
N ILE A 69 5.54 38.97 -3.90
CA ILE A 69 4.36 38.09 -3.88
C ILE A 69 4.76 36.61 -3.69
N PHE A 70 5.96 36.22 -4.15
CA PHE A 70 6.45 34.85 -4.08
C PHE A 70 7.22 34.53 -2.79
N GLU A 71 7.22 35.44 -1.80
CA GLU A 71 7.83 35.19 -0.50
C GLU A 71 7.29 33.89 0.12
N ARG A 72 8.19 33.10 0.71
CA ARG A 72 7.91 31.75 1.18
C ARG A 72 8.05 31.63 2.69
N GLY A 73 7.09 30.96 3.32
CA GLY A 73 7.13 30.67 4.75
C GLY A 73 7.91 29.42 5.12
N GLY A 74 7.77 28.99 6.37
CA GLY A 74 8.51 27.85 6.94
C GLY A 74 8.17 26.50 6.32
N LEU A 75 7.00 26.37 5.70
CA LEU A 75 6.56 25.19 4.95
C LEU A 75 6.69 25.39 3.43
N GLY A 76 7.34 26.46 2.98
CA GLY A 76 7.46 26.81 1.56
C GLY A 76 6.15 27.29 0.93
N GLU A 77 5.20 27.73 1.76
CA GLU A 77 3.88 28.24 1.41
C GLU A 77 3.93 29.69 0.91
N THR A 78 2.93 30.09 0.12
CA THR A 78 2.70 31.47 -0.33
C THR A 78 1.57 32.12 0.48
N ALA A 79 1.35 33.42 0.28
CA ALA A 79 0.23 34.14 0.88
C ALA A 79 -1.14 33.50 0.59
N LEU A 80 -1.33 32.94 -0.62
CA LEU A 80 -2.59 32.28 -1.00
C LEU A 80 -2.80 30.97 -0.23
N HIS A 81 -1.73 30.20 -0.01
CA HIS A 81 -1.82 29.02 0.85
C HIS A 81 -2.24 29.39 2.28
N ILE A 82 -1.69 30.48 2.86
CA ILE A 82 -2.08 30.95 4.20
C ILE A 82 -3.55 31.36 4.24
N ALA A 83 -4.04 32.08 3.23
CA ALA A 83 -5.44 32.48 3.17
C ALA A 83 -6.38 31.25 3.14
N VAL A 84 -6.05 30.26 2.30
CA VAL A 84 -6.82 29.02 2.18
C VAL A 84 -6.71 28.15 3.43
N MET A 85 -5.54 28.02 4.04
CA MET A 85 -5.34 27.25 5.29
C MET A 85 -6.20 27.78 6.45
N ASN A 86 -6.46 29.09 6.49
CA ASN A 86 -7.30 29.72 7.51
C ASN A 86 -8.76 29.91 7.07
N ASP A 87 -9.16 29.33 5.93
CA ASP A 87 -10.50 29.47 5.34
C ASP A 87 -10.96 30.93 5.12
N ASN A 88 -10.01 31.85 4.92
CA ASN A 88 -10.28 33.26 4.68
C ASN A 88 -10.63 33.50 3.21
N LEU A 89 -11.90 33.29 2.85
CA LEU A 89 -12.39 33.40 1.47
C LEU A 89 -12.12 34.78 0.85
N GLU A 90 -12.40 35.87 1.57
CA GLU A 90 -12.25 37.22 1.02
C GLU A 90 -10.77 37.57 0.76
N ALA A 91 -9.87 37.21 1.68
CA ALA A 91 -8.43 37.35 1.48
C ALA A 91 -7.94 36.49 0.30
N ALA A 92 -8.40 35.25 0.18
CA ALA A 92 -8.04 34.38 -0.93
C ALA A 92 -8.49 34.99 -2.27
N VAL A 93 -9.73 35.50 -2.36
CA VAL A 93 -10.24 36.17 -3.57
C VAL A 93 -9.42 37.42 -3.89
N ALA A 94 -9.13 38.27 -2.89
CA ALA A 94 -8.31 39.46 -3.10
C ALA A 94 -6.89 39.13 -3.61
N LEU A 95 -6.28 38.06 -3.10
CA LEU A 95 -4.99 37.56 -3.59
C LEU A 95 -5.08 36.97 -4.99
N MET A 96 -6.11 36.20 -5.30
CA MET A 96 -6.28 35.61 -6.64
C MET A 96 -6.53 36.69 -7.70
N ASP A 97 -7.27 37.75 -7.37
CA ASP A 97 -7.55 38.85 -8.28
C ASP A 97 -6.34 39.79 -8.45
N GLY A 98 -5.55 40.01 -7.40
CA GLY A 98 -4.36 40.88 -7.44
C GLY A 98 -3.05 40.18 -7.83
N ALA A 99 -2.99 38.86 -7.67
CA ALA A 99 -1.81 38.02 -7.90
C ALA A 99 -2.21 36.62 -8.41
N PRO A 100 -2.80 36.52 -9.63
CA PRO A 100 -3.29 35.25 -10.18
C PRO A 100 -2.19 34.20 -10.38
N GLU A 101 -0.94 34.64 -10.48
CA GLU A 101 0.26 33.79 -10.57
C GLU A 101 0.39 32.83 -9.37
N LEU A 102 -0.18 33.17 -8.21
CA LEU A 102 -0.12 32.34 -7.01
C LEU A 102 -1.04 31.12 -7.02
N ILE A 103 -2.03 31.05 -7.91
CA ILE A 103 -3.10 30.04 -7.91
C ILE A 103 -2.54 28.62 -8.03
N ASN A 104 -1.53 28.44 -8.88
CA ASN A 104 -0.93 27.14 -9.19
C ASN A 104 0.44 26.95 -8.54
N GLU A 105 0.90 27.90 -7.73
CA GLU A 105 2.18 27.78 -7.04
C GLU A 105 2.12 26.65 -6.01
N PRO A 106 3.04 25.67 -6.05
CA PRO A 106 3.09 24.62 -5.04
C PRO A 106 3.94 25.03 -3.83
N MET A 107 3.65 24.41 -2.69
CA MET A 107 4.52 24.42 -1.52
C MET A 107 5.84 23.68 -1.81
N THR A 108 6.94 24.21 -1.28
CA THR A 108 8.30 23.72 -1.61
C THR A 108 9.02 23.00 -0.47
N SER A 109 8.47 23.00 0.76
CA SER A 109 9.11 22.28 1.88
C SER A 109 9.11 20.77 1.67
N GLU A 110 10.05 20.08 2.31
CA GLU A 110 10.11 18.60 2.29
C GLU A 110 8.83 17.93 2.83
N LEU A 111 8.11 18.61 3.74
CA LEU A 111 6.90 18.08 4.37
C LEU A 111 5.69 18.12 3.45
N PHE A 112 5.48 19.25 2.78
CA PHE A 112 4.27 19.54 1.99
C PHE A 112 4.58 19.76 0.51
N GLN A 113 5.72 19.24 0.03
CA GLN A 113 6.15 19.42 -1.35
C GLN A 113 5.04 19.11 -2.36
N GLY A 114 4.79 20.06 -3.27
CA GLY A 114 3.84 19.89 -4.37
C GLY A 114 2.37 20.12 -4.01
N VAL A 115 2.05 20.43 -2.74
CA VAL A 115 0.70 20.85 -2.33
C VAL A 115 0.40 22.22 -2.92
N THR A 116 -0.72 22.36 -3.61
CA THR A 116 -1.21 23.65 -4.14
C THR A 116 -2.34 24.21 -3.27
N PRO A 117 -2.74 25.48 -3.42
CA PRO A 117 -3.89 26.03 -2.69
C PRO A 117 -5.17 25.21 -2.88
N LEU A 118 -5.38 24.65 -4.08
CA LEU A 118 -6.53 23.78 -4.36
C LEU A 118 -6.54 22.51 -3.50
N HIS A 119 -5.39 21.88 -3.26
CA HIS A 119 -5.30 20.72 -2.35
C HIS A 119 -5.78 21.08 -0.95
N ILE A 120 -5.39 22.25 -0.43
CA ILE A 120 -5.76 22.69 0.92
C ILE A 120 -7.27 22.99 0.99
N ALA A 121 -7.82 23.69 0.00
CA ALA A 121 -9.25 23.98 -0.07
C ALA A 121 -10.11 22.70 -0.09
N VAL A 122 -9.66 21.67 -0.82
CA VAL A 122 -10.30 20.35 -0.88
C VAL A 122 -10.24 19.64 0.48
N ILE A 123 -9.09 19.66 1.16
CA ILE A 123 -8.92 19.06 2.50
C ILE A 123 -9.85 19.75 3.52
N ASN A 124 -9.95 21.07 3.47
CA ASN A 124 -10.82 21.86 4.34
C ASN A 124 -12.31 21.71 4.00
N GLN A 125 -12.63 21.03 2.89
CA GLN A 125 -14.00 20.84 2.39
C GLN A 125 -14.75 22.17 2.13
N ASN A 126 -14.00 23.22 1.79
CA ASN A 126 -14.56 24.54 1.52
C ASN A 126 -14.96 24.64 0.05
N ILE A 127 -16.21 24.26 -0.24
CA ILE A 127 -16.80 24.24 -1.60
C ILE A 127 -16.62 25.59 -2.30
N SER A 128 -16.87 26.70 -1.60
CA SER A 128 -16.74 28.05 -2.15
C SER A 128 -15.31 28.35 -2.60
N LEU A 129 -14.31 28.03 -1.77
CA LEU A 129 -12.89 28.22 -2.14
C LEU A 129 -12.49 27.33 -3.32
N VAL A 130 -12.94 26.08 -3.35
CA VAL A 130 -12.69 25.15 -4.47
C VAL A 130 -13.27 25.74 -5.76
N GLN A 131 -14.51 26.21 -5.74
CA GLN A 131 -15.16 26.83 -6.90
C GLN A 131 -14.43 28.09 -7.37
N HIS A 132 -14.02 28.95 -6.44
CA HIS A 132 -13.27 30.18 -6.77
C HIS A 132 -11.88 29.90 -7.37
N LEU A 133 -11.19 28.85 -6.90
CA LEU A 133 -9.91 28.42 -7.43
C LEU A 133 -10.05 27.80 -8.82
N ILE A 134 -10.99 26.86 -9.00
CA ILE A 134 -11.24 26.20 -10.30
C ILE A 134 -11.68 27.23 -11.35
N SER A 135 -12.61 28.12 -11.02
CA SER A 135 -13.08 29.17 -11.94
C SER A 135 -12.00 30.17 -12.37
N ARG A 136 -10.90 30.28 -11.61
CA ARG A 136 -9.74 31.13 -11.92
C ARG A 136 -8.56 30.36 -12.53
N GLY A 137 -8.77 29.10 -12.94
CA GLY A 137 -7.76 28.31 -13.66
C GLY A 137 -6.80 27.55 -12.76
N ALA A 138 -7.25 27.13 -11.56
CA ALA A 138 -6.49 26.17 -10.76
C ALA A 138 -6.37 24.83 -11.51
N ASP A 139 -5.16 24.31 -11.62
CA ASP A 139 -4.87 23.07 -12.31
C ASP A 139 -5.24 21.85 -11.46
N VAL A 140 -6.13 21.02 -12.00
CA VAL A 140 -6.61 19.78 -11.37
C VAL A 140 -5.84 18.53 -11.82
N SER A 141 -5.01 18.63 -12.86
CA SER A 141 -4.47 17.48 -13.57
C SER A 141 -3.00 17.19 -13.28
N THR A 142 -2.16 18.23 -13.26
CA THR A 142 -0.69 18.07 -13.18
C THR A 142 -0.11 18.08 -11.76
N PRO A 143 -0.63 18.85 -10.78
CA PRO A 143 0.03 18.98 -9.48
C PRO A 143 0.02 17.68 -8.70
N ARG A 144 1.16 17.39 -8.03
CA ARG A 144 1.36 16.16 -7.24
C ARG A 144 1.86 16.48 -5.85
N ALA A 145 1.07 16.15 -4.83
CA ALA A 145 1.45 16.27 -3.43
C ALA A 145 2.41 15.13 -3.00
N THR A 146 3.72 15.32 -3.25
CA THR A 146 4.76 14.32 -2.96
C THR A 146 5.46 14.48 -1.62
N GLY A 147 5.04 15.47 -0.82
CA GLY A 147 5.60 15.77 0.49
C GLY A 147 5.61 14.58 1.45
N LEU A 148 6.58 14.56 2.38
CA LEU A 148 6.74 13.46 3.34
C LEU A 148 5.52 13.25 4.24
N TYR A 149 4.68 14.27 4.41
CA TYR A 149 3.43 14.19 5.20
C TYR A 149 2.41 13.24 4.56
N PHE A 150 2.28 13.23 3.22
CA PHE A 150 1.30 12.43 2.49
C PHE A 150 1.82 11.07 2.03
N LYS A 151 3.12 10.81 2.20
CA LYS A 151 3.74 9.54 1.80
C LYS A 151 3.35 8.40 2.75
N LYS A 152 2.75 7.31 2.25
CA LYS A 152 2.39 6.15 3.07
C LYS A 152 3.61 5.58 3.81
N ARG A 153 3.62 5.75 5.13
CA ARG A 153 4.67 5.35 6.06
C ARG A 153 4.10 4.62 7.27
N ILE A 154 4.93 3.79 7.90
CA ILE A 154 4.63 3.23 9.22
C ILE A 154 4.45 4.40 10.20
N ARG A 155 3.29 4.48 10.86
CA ARG A 155 2.86 5.60 11.73
C ARG A 155 2.66 6.95 10.99
N GLY A 156 2.43 6.94 9.67
CA GLY A 156 1.85 8.11 8.99
C GLY A 156 0.40 8.27 9.43
N LEU A 157 -0.07 9.52 9.60
CA LEU A 157 -1.45 9.80 10.00
C LEU A 157 -2.41 9.62 8.81
N ILE A 158 -1.99 10.07 7.63
CA ILE A 158 -2.86 10.20 6.45
C ILE A 158 -2.14 9.69 5.21
N TYR A 159 -2.89 9.10 4.29
CA TYR A 159 -2.44 8.76 2.93
C TYR A 159 -3.59 8.98 1.96
N TYR A 160 -3.56 10.11 1.23
CA TYR A 160 -4.57 10.51 0.24
C TYR A 160 -4.08 10.40 -1.20
N GLY A 161 -2.93 9.76 -1.42
CA GLY A 161 -2.27 9.74 -2.73
C GLY A 161 -1.57 11.06 -3.04
N GLU A 162 -1.53 11.42 -4.31
CA GLU A 162 -0.77 12.58 -4.82
C GLU A 162 -1.61 13.57 -5.61
N HIS A 163 -2.76 13.15 -6.18
CA HIS A 163 -3.51 13.94 -7.14
C HIS A 163 -4.77 14.52 -6.48
N ILE A 164 -5.25 15.66 -6.97
CA ILE A 164 -6.35 16.38 -6.31
C ILE A 164 -7.63 15.54 -6.15
N LEU A 165 -7.96 14.70 -7.16
CA LEU A 165 -9.12 13.83 -7.10
C LEU A 165 -9.01 12.81 -5.97
N SER A 166 -7.80 12.30 -5.69
CA SER A 166 -7.63 11.37 -4.59
C SER A 166 -7.74 12.04 -3.22
N PHE A 167 -7.43 13.34 -3.12
CA PHE A 167 -7.72 14.12 -1.91
C PHE A 167 -9.23 14.32 -1.72
N ALA A 168 -9.94 14.74 -2.77
CA ALA A 168 -11.40 14.91 -2.73
C ALA A 168 -12.14 13.61 -2.42
N ALA A 169 -11.71 12.50 -3.00
CA ALA A 169 -12.29 11.18 -2.73
C ALA A 169 -12.11 10.77 -1.26
N CYS A 170 -10.95 11.05 -0.66
CA CYS A 170 -10.70 10.70 0.73
C CYS A 170 -11.46 11.58 1.73
N THR A 171 -11.81 12.82 1.37
CA THR A 171 -12.67 13.66 2.21
C THR A 171 -14.14 13.25 2.11
N GLY A 172 -14.55 12.69 0.97
CA GLY A 172 -15.87 12.10 0.77
C GLY A 172 -16.99 13.10 0.51
N ASN A 173 -16.64 14.34 0.16
CA ASN A 173 -17.61 15.36 -0.22
C ASN A 173 -17.95 15.21 -1.71
N GLU A 174 -19.16 14.74 -2.01
CA GLU A 174 -19.65 14.47 -3.37
C GLU A 174 -19.58 15.70 -4.27
N ASP A 175 -19.98 16.89 -3.77
CA ASP A 175 -19.96 18.13 -4.55
C ASP A 175 -18.53 18.48 -5.00
N ILE A 176 -17.55 18.34 -4.11
CA ILE A 176 -16.14 18.61 -4.43
C ILE A 176 -15.60 17.58 -5.43
N ILE A 177 -15.96 16.31 -5.27
CA ILE A 177 -15.54 15.26 -6.19
C ILE A 177 -16.07 15.55 -7.60
N SER A 178 -17.38 15.83 -7.73
CA SER A 178 -18.00 16.19 -9.00
C SER A 178 -17.38 17.45 -9.61
N MET A 179 -17.21 18.53 -8.84
CA MET A 179 -16.55 19.76 -9.32
C MET A 179 -15.14 19.51 -9.88
N VAL A 180 -14.37 18.64 -9.23
CA VAL A 180 -12.99 18.32 -9.65
C VAL A 180 -12.98 17.43 -10.91
N ILE A 181 -13.91 16.47 -11.01
CA ILE A 181 -14.08 15.65 -12.22
C ILE A 181 -14.55 16.50 -13.39
N ASP A 182 -15.56 17.35 -13.19
CA ASP A 182 -16.09 18.28 -14.19
C ASP A 182 -15.04 19.28 -14.67
N ALA A 183 -14.11 19.67 -13.80
CA ALA A 183 -12.95 20.49 -14.15
C ALA A 183 -11.87 19.75 -14.96
N GLY A 184 -12.05 18.46 -15.23
CA GLY A 184 -11.17 17.65 -16.08
C GLY A 184 -10.16 16.77 -15.34
N ALA A 185 -10.35 16.51 -14.03
CA ALA A 185 -9.49 15.58 -13.31
C ALA A 185 -9.72 14.13 -13.77
N SER A 186 -8.66 13.44 -14.20
CA SER A 186 -8.75 12.05 -14.62
C SER A 186 -8.87 11.09 -13.42
N THR A 187 -9.83 10.17 -13.49
CA THR A 187 -10.07 9.06 -12.54
C THR A 187 -8.96 8.00 -12.54
N ARG A 188 -8.18 7.94 -13.63
CA ARG A 188 -7.25 6.83 -13.91
C ARG A 188 -5.81 7.10 -13.50
N VAL A 189 -5.51 8.30 -12.99
CA VAL A 189 -4.14 8.67 -12.63
C VAL A 189 -3.65 7.83 -11.46
N GLN A 190 -2.38 7.43 -11.53
CA GLN A 190 -1.73 6.59 -10.53
C GLN A 190 -0.66 7.38 -9.76
N ASP A 191 -0.60 7.18 -8.45
CA ASP A 191 0.46 7.73 -7.60
C ASP A 191 1.81 7.01 -7.79
N TYR A 192 2.85 7.38 -7.01
CA TYR A 192 4.15 6.70 -7.05
C TYR A 192 4.15 5.19 -6.74
N LYS A 193 3.05 4.64 -6.21
CA LYS A 193 2.87 3.19 -5.95
C LYS A 193 2.03 2.50 -7.03
N GLY A 194 1.61 3.22 -8.05
CA GLY A 194 0.66 2.74 -9.05
C GLY A 194 -0.78 2.71 -8.54
N ASN A 195 -1.07 3.31 -7.39
CA ASN A 195 -2.43 3.28 -6.85
C ASN A 195 -3.28 4.33 -7.57
N THR A 196 -4.37 3.88 -8.18
CA THR A 196 -5.48 4.74 -8.61
C THR A 196 -6.29 5.24 -7.39
N VAL A 197 -7.23 6.16 -7.61
CA VAL A 197 -8.12 6.66 -6.55
C VAL A 197 -8.87 5.53 -5.82
N LEU A 198 -9.33 4.50 -6.54
CA LEU A 198 -10.02 3.34 -5.95
C LEU A 198 -9.13 2.57 -4.96
N HIS A 199 -7.84 2.41 -5.28
CA HIS A 199 -6.89 1.76 -4.36
C HIS A 199 -6.69 2.58 -3.08
N ILE A 200 -6.69 3.90 -3.20
CA ILE A 200 -6.48 4.80 -2.06
C ILE A 200 -7.71 4.79 -1.14
N LEU A 201 -8.92 4.75 -1.71
CA LEU A 201 -10.18 4.63 -0.95
C LEU A 201 -10.24 3.35 -0.10
N ILE A 202 -9.78 2.22 -0.64
CA ILE A 202 -9.71 0.95 0.10
C ILE A 202 -8.82 1.04 1.36
N LEU A 203 -7.81 1.90 1.31
CA LEU A 203 -6.85 2.11 2.40
C LEU A 203 -7.35 3.11 3.45
N GLN A 204 -8.50 3.75 3.24
CA GLN A 204 -9.07 4.69 4.20
C GLN A 204 -9.72 3.96 5.38
N PRO A 205 -9.71 4.56 6.58
CA PRO A 205 -10.32 3.97 7.75
C PRO A 205 -11.86 3.93 7.67
N ASN A 206 -12.48 4.94 7.05
CA ASN A 206 -13.93 5.01 6.89
C ASN A 206 -14.35 4.23 5.63
N GLN A 207 -14.86 3.01 5.84
CA GLN A 207 -15.18 2.08 4.77
C GLN A 207 -16.53 2.37 4.11
N GLU A 208 -17.47 2.99 4.83
CA GLU A 208 -18.81 3.30 4.31
C GLU A 208 -18.74 4.46 3.31
N THR A 209 -18.07 5.55 3.69
CA THR A 209 -17.84 6.68 2.77
C THR A 209 -16.96 6.26 1.60
N ALA A 210 -16.00 5.35 1.81
CA ALA A 210 -15.21 4.77 0.73
C ALA A 210 -16.09 4.01 -0.28
N CYS A 211 -17.12 3.27 0.15
CA CYS A 211 -18.02 2.59 -0.78
C CYS A 211 -18.84 3.58 -1.61
N GLN A 212 -19.44 4.59 -0.98
CA GLN A 212 -20.23 5.62 -1.67
C GLN A 212 -19.39 6.38 -2.71
N THR A 213 -18.17 6.78 -2.32
CA THR A 213 -17.25 7.47 -3.23
C THR A 213 -16.72 6.58 -4.35
N ILE A 214 -16.52 5.28 -4.10
CA ILE A 214 -16.20 4.30 -5.17
C ILE A 214 -17.34 4.26 -6.19
N GLU A 215 -18.60 4.18 -5.74
CA GLU A 215 -19.76 4.16 -6.65
C GLU A 215 -19.84 5.43 -7.50
N LEU A 216 -19.70 6.60 -6.88
CA LEU A 216 -19.73 7.89 -7.57
C LEU A 216 -18.63 8.00 -8.62
N ILE A 217 -17.38 7.66 -8.28
CA ILE A 217 -16.25 7.74 -9.21
C ILE A 217 -16.42 6.73 -10.36
N MET A 218 -16.91 5.52 -10.08
CA MET A 218 -17.16 4.54 -11.12
C MET A 218 -18.29 4.96 -12.06
N ALA A 219 -19.36 5.60 -11.54
CA ALA A 219 -20.44 6.11 -12.37
C ALA A 219 -19.94 7.17 -13.38
N HIS A 220 -19.06 8.07 -12.94
CA HIS A 220 -18.41 9.03 -13.84
C HIS A 220 -17.42 8.39 -14.83
N ASP A 221 -16.71 7.33 -14.44
CA ASP A 221 -15.78 6.62 -15.34
C ASP A 221 -16.54 5.81 -16.42
N GLU A 222 -17.71 5.26 -16.10
CA GLU A 222 -18.55 4.51 -17.05
C GLU A 222 -19.04 5.37 -18.23
N GLU A 223 -19.15 6.69 -18.06
CA GLU A 223 -19.46 7.63 -19.15
C GLU A 223 -18.31 7.78 -20.16
N THR A 224 -17.09 7.41 -19.76
CA THR A 224 -15.89 7.53 -20.58
C THR A 224 -15.56 6.20 -21.24
N ASP A 225 -15.73 6.09 -22.57
CA ASP A 225 -15.57 4.85 -23.34
C ASP A 225 -14.10 4.38 -23.36
N HIS A 226 -13.72 3.59 -22.35
CA HIS A 226 -12.38 3.03 -22.18
C HIS A 226 -12.39 1.50 -22.33
N SER A 227 -11.32 0.95 -22.92
CA SER A 227 -11.20 -0.49 -23.17
C SER A 227 -11.04 -1.36 -21.92
N VAL A 228 -10.58 -0.79 -20.80
CA VAL A 228 -10.35 -1.49 -19.53
C VAL A 228 -11.10 -0.77 -18.41
N PRO A 229 -11.99 -1.45 -17.68
CA PRO A 229 -12.69 -0.88 -16.52
C PRO A 229 -11.71 -0.34 -15.46
N LEU A 230 -12.05 0.77 -14.79
CA LEU A 230 -11.19 1.38 -13.76
C LEU A 230 -10.85 0.42 -12.60
N ASP A 231 -11.79 -0.43 -12.22
CA ASP A 231 -11.64 -1.42 -11.15
C ASP A 231 -10.75 -2.62 -11.54
N MET A 232 -10.33 -2.70 -12.81
CA MET A 232 -9.40 -3.70 -13.32
C MET A 232 -7.97 -3.17 -13.48
N VAL A 233 -7.74 -1.87 -13.27
CA VAL A 233 -6.39 -1.28 -13.37
C VAL A 233 -5.53 -1.77 -12.20
N PRO A 234 -4.38 -2.43 -12.43
CA PRO A 234 -3.52 -2.88 -11.36
C PRO A 234 -2.55 -1.78 -10.90
N ASN A 235 -2.15 -1.84 -9.63
CA ASN A 235 -1.02 -1.05 -9.12
C ASN A 235 0.34 -1.67 -9.45
N LEU A 236 1.45 -1.05 -9.00
CA LEU A 236 2.81 -1.55 -9.27
C LEU A 236 3.10 -2.94 -8.70
N ARG A 237 2.25 -3.45 -7.80
CA ARG A 237 2.34 -4.81 -7.26
C ARG A 237 1.47 -5.82 -8.02
N GLY A 238 0.83 -5.40 -9.11
CA GLY A 238 -0.09 -6.24 -9.87
C GLY A 238 -1.40 -6.52 -9.12
N LEU A 239 -1.78 -5.67 -8.16
CA LEU A 239 -3.05 -5.80 -7.43
C LEU A 239 -4.04 -4.82 -8.02
N THR A 240 -5.21 -5.31 -8.42
CA THR A 240 -6.41 -4.49 -8.66
C THR A 240 -6.95 -3.95 -7.34
N PRO A 241 -7.86 -2.96 -7.35
CA PRO A 241 -8.60 -2.54 -6.17
C PRO A 241 -9.27 -3.73 -5.45
N PHE A 242 -9.90 -4.64 -6.19
CA PHE A 242 -10.52 -5.84 -5.62
C PHE A 242 -9.53 -6.73 -4.85
N LYS A 243 -8.37 -7.04 -5.45
CA LYS A 243 -7.31 -7.83 -4.80
C LYS A 243 -6.67 -7.07 -3.63
N LEU A 244 -6.58 -5.75 -3.70
CA LEU A 244 -6.07 -4.93 -2.59
C LEU A 244 -7.01 -4.96 -1.38
N ALA A 245 -8.34 -4.88 -1.59
CA ALA A 245 -9.32 -4.99 -0.52
C ALA A 245 -9.20 -6.34 0.20
N ALA A 246 -9.02 -7.42 -0.56
CA ALA A 246 -8.77 -8.75 -0.02
C ALA A 246 -7.48 -8.83 0.81
N ARG A 247 -6.39 -8.22 0.31
CA ARG A 247 -5.08 -8.19 0.98
C ARG A 247 -5.10 -7.47 2.32
N GLU A 248 -5.71 -6.29 2.36
CA GLU A 248 -5.75 -5.45 3.56
C GLU A 248 -6.80 -5.99 4.55
N GLY A 249 -7.78 -6.77 4.09
CA GLY A 249 -8.84 -7.34 4.91
C GLY A 249 -10.01 -6.40 5.13
N ASN A 250 -10.23 -5.49 4.19
CA ASN A 250 -11.35 -4.56 4.21
C ASN A 250 -12.62 -5.31 3.75
N VAL A 251 -13.31 -5.96 4.69
CA VAL A 251 -14.48 -6.82 4.43
C VAL A 251 -15.63 -6.02 3.82
N VAL A 252 -15.86 -4.79 4.29
CA VAL A 252 -16.97 -3.94 3.83
C VAL A 252 -16.79 -3.58 2.36
N VAL A 253 -15.63 -3.02 1.99
CA VAL A 253 -15.36 -2.66 0.59
C VAL A 253 -15.25 -3.91 -0.28
N PHE A 254 -14.67 -5.00 0.21
CA PHE A 254 -14.62 -6.26 -0.53
C PHE A 254 -16.02 -6.79 -0.85
N GLN A 255 -16.92 -6.85 0.14
CA GLN A 255 -18.29 -7.32 -0.05
C GLN A 255 -19.09 -6.39 -0.96
N HIS A 256 -18.85 -5.08 -0.85
CA HIS A 256 -19.43 -4.09 -1.74
C HIS A 256 -19.04 -4.34 -3.22
N LEU A 257 -17.75 -4.52 -3.49
CA LEU A 257 -17.25 -4.83 -4.84
C LEU A 257 -17.78 -6.17 -5.37
N VAL A 258 -17.86 -7.20 -4.50
CA VAL A 258 -18.47 -8.50 -4.86
C VAL A 258 -19.94 -8.33 -5.24
N ASN A 259 -20.70 -7.57 -4.46
CA ASN A 259 -22.12 -7.33 -4.71
C ASN A 259 -22.35 -6.56 -6.01
N LYS A 260 -21.47 -5.62 -6.37
CA LYS A 260 -21.54 -4.89 -7.65
C LYS A 260 -21.37 -5.82 -8.86
N ARG A 261 -20.56 -6.88 -8.74
CA ARG A 261 -20.34 -7.89 -9.80
C ARG A 261 -21.33 -9.06 -9.77
N ARG A 262 -22.29 -9.07 -8.84
CA ARG A 262 -23.24 -10.17 -8.65
C ARG A 262 -24.47 -10.00 -9.54
N VAL A 263 -24.83 -11.05 -10.27
CA VAL A 263 -26.04 -11.09 -11.10
C VAL A 263 -27.13 -11.88 -10.38
N PHE A 264 -28.32 -11.29 -10.25
CA PHE A 264 -29.50 -12.01 -9.76
C PHE A 264 -30.08 -12.87 -10.88
N GLN A 265 -30.27 -14.18 -10.63
CA GLN A 265 -30.81 -15.10 -11.63
C GLN A 265 -32.32 -15.27 -11.48
N CYS A 266 -32.78 -15.64 -10.29
CA CYS A 266 -34.20 -15.86 -10.01
C CYS A 266 -34.46 -15.90 -8.50
N GLY A 267 -35.74 -15.74 -8.12
CA GLY A 267 -36.20 -15.85 -6.74
C GLY A 267 -37.50 -16.65 -6.67
N LEU A 268 -37.58 -17.56 -5.70
CA LEU A 268 -38.78 -18.35 -5.40
C LEU A 268 -39.10 -18.20 -3.91
N GLY A 269 -39.96 -17.25 -3.58
CA GLY A 269 -40.31 -16.92 -2.19
C GLY A 269 -39.05 -16.55 -1.38
N PRO A 270 -38.68 -17.31 -0.33
CA PRO A 270 -37.48 -17.05 0.47
C PRO A 270 -36.17 -17.49 -0.20
N LEU A 271 -36.21 -18.20 -1.33
CA LEU A 271 -35.02 -18.68 -2.04
C LEU A 271 -34.59 -17.67 -3.10
N THR A 272 -33.33 -17.27 -3.08
CA THR A 272 -32.72 -16.44 -4.13
C THR A 272 -31.53 -17.16 -4.76
N SER A 273 -31.45 -17.12 -6.09
CA SER A 273 -30.29 -17.59 -6.84
C SER A 273 -29.48 -16.40 -7.32
N HIS A 274 -28.19 -16.41 -7.00
CA HIS A 274 -27.24 -15.38 -7.38
C HIS A 274 -26.06 -16.02 -8.11
N LEU A 275 -25.60 -15.37 -9.18
CA LEU A 275 -24.38 -15.71 -9.89
C LEU A 275 -23.28 -14.72 -9.51
N TYR A 276 -22.15 -15.24 -9.06
CA TYR A 276 -20.99 -14.43 -8.70
C TYR A 276 -19.89 -14.57 -9.75
N ASP A 277 -19.25 -13.44 -10.08
CA ASP A 277 -18.03 -13.45 -10.88
C ASP A 277 -16.85 -13.96 -10.05
N LEU A 278 -16.14 -14.97 -10.57
CA LEU A 278 -15.01 -15.62 -9.91
C LEU A 278 -13.66 -15.31 -10.58
N THR A 279 -13.64 -14.48 -11.63
CA THR A 279 -12.45 -14.19 -12.45
C THR A 279 -11.22 -13.78 -11.64
N GLU A 280 -11.37 -12.83 -10.71
CA GLU A 280 -10.27 -12.38 -9.85
C GLU A 280 -10.11 -13.19 -8.55
N ILE A 281 -11.12 -13.97 -8.18
CA ILE A 281 -11.14 -14.76 -6.94
C ILE A 281 -10.31 -16.03 -7.11
N ASP A 282 -10.45 -16.70 -8.25
CA ASP A 282 -9.82 -17.98 -8.54
C ASP A 282 -8.56 -17.85 -9.40
N SER A 283 -7.64 -18.81 -9.29
CA SER A 283 -6.32 -18.80 -9.96
C SER A 283 -6.32 -19.23 -11.43
N TRP A 284 -7.49 -19.19 -12.10
CA TRP A 284 -7.60 -19.62 -13.50
C TRP A 284 -7.00 -18.61 -14.49
N ALA A 285 -7.24 -17.32 -14.26
CA ALA A 285 -6.80 -16.26 -15.20
C ALA A 285 -5.40 -15.72 -14.87
N ASP A 286 -5.06 -15.58 -13.58
CA ASP A 286 -3.84 -14.91 -13.12
C ASP A 286 -3.09 -15.74 -12.07
N ASN A 287 -1.76 -15.69 -12.09
CA ASN A 287 -0.87 -16.27 -11.06
C ASN A 287 -0.89 -15.52 -9.70
N ASN A 288 -1.85 -14.61 -9.50
CA ASN A 288 -1.99 -13.80 -8.30
C ASN A 288 -3.48 -13.61 -8.00
N SER A 289 -4.13 -14.71 -7.60
CA SER A 289 -5.55 -14.75 -7.26
C SER A 289 -5.86 -14.07 -5.93
N ALA A 290 -7.09 -13.60 -5.73
CA ALA A 290 -7.48 -13.01 -4.45
C ALA A 290 -7.28 -14.01 -3.28
N LEU A 291 -7.51 -15.31 -3.51
CA LEU A 291 -7.28 -16.36 -2.50
C LEU A 291 -5.81 -16.45 -2.07
N GLU A 292 -4.87 -16.43 -3.02
CA GLU A 292 -3.43 -16.45 -2.72
C GLU A 292 -2.99 -15.18 -2.01
N VAL A 293 -3.52 -14.03 -2.42
CA VAL A 293 -3.25 -12.72 -1.79
C VAL A 293 -3.74 -12.69 -0.34
N VAL A 294 -4.90 -13.25 -0.05
CA VAL A 294 -5.46 -13.35 1.31
C VAL A 294 -4.58 -14.24 2.19
N VAL A 295 -4.23 -15.44 1.71
CA VAL A 295 -3.44 -16.41 2.48
C VAL A 295 -2.00 -15.94 2.72
N SER A 296 -1.41 -15.23 1.75
CA SER A 296 -0.05 -14.66 1.86
C SER A 296 0.00 -13.31 2.60
N SER A 297 -1.16 -12.71 2.92
CA SER A 297 -1.22 -11.43 3.60
C SER A 297 -0.67 -11.50 5.04
N ARG A 298 0.01 -10.42 5.45
CA ARG A 298 0.47 -10.23 6.83
C ARG A 298 -0.64 -9.70 7.74
N HIS A 299 -1.73 -9.20 7.18
CA HIS A 299 -2.85 -8.63 7.93
C HIS A 299 -3.74 -9.76 8.44
N ARG A 300 -3.97 -9.81 9.75
CA ARG A 300 -4.85 -10.82 10.36
C ARG A 300 -6.30 -10.67 9.87
N GLU A 301 -6.70 -9.44 9.58
CA GLU A 301 -8.04 -9.07 9.10
C GLU A 301 -8.34 -9.67 7.72
N ALA A 302 -7.33 -9.84 6.87
CA ALA A 302 -7.47 -10.48 5.56
C ALA A 302 -8.11 -11.88 5.64
N ARG A 303 -7.88 -12.61 6.74
CA ARG A 303 -8.45 -13.95 6.93
C ARG A 303 -9.97 -13.95 7.02
N ARG A 304 -10.59 -12.85 7.44
CA ARG A 304 -12.06 -12.70 7.49
C ARG A 304 -12.68 -12.76 6.10
N ILE A 305 -11.92 -12.41 5.04
CA ILE A 305 -12.37 -12.49 3.65
C ILE A 305 -12.75 -13.93 3.26
N LEU A 306 -12.10 -14.95 3.85
CA LEU A 306 -12.43 -16.36 3.59
C LEU A 306 -13.81 -16.78 4.11
N GLU A 307 -14.41 -15.99 5.00
CA GLU A 307 -15.74 -16.24 5.57
C GLU A 307 -16.87 -15.56 4.77
N VAL A 308 -16.50 -14.66 3.85
CA VAL A 308 -17.44 -13.88 3.02
C VAL A 308 -17.95 -14.73 1.84
N THR A 309 -19.22 -14.55 1.45
CA THR A 309 -19.78 -15.10 0.22
C THR A 309 -19.31 -14.29 -1.00
N PRO A 310 -18.79 -14.90 -2.09
CA PRO A 310 -18.82 -16.33 -2.43
C PRO A 310 -17.58 -17.13 -2.00
N VAL A 311 -16.55 -16.48 -1.45
CA VAL A 311 -15.24 -17.09 -1.15
C VAL A 311 -15.37 -18.33 -0.26
N ARG A 312 -16.16 -18.24 0.81
CA ARG A 312 -16.41 -19.35 1.73
C ARG A 312 -16.97 -20.58 1.03
N GLU A 313 -17.97 -20.37 0.18
CA GLU A 313 -18.66 -21.44 -0.54
C GLU A 313 -17.73 -22.10 -1.55
N LEU A 314 -16.98 -21.29 -2.30
CA LEU A 314 -16.00 -21.77 -3.27
C LEU A 314 -14.92 -22.65 -2.62
N VAL A 315 -14.31 -22.18 -1.52
CA VAL A 315 -13.29 -22.94 -0.80
C VAL A 315 -13.88 -24.23 -0.20
N SER A 316 -15.08 -24.15 0.36
CA SER A 316 -15.77 -25.32 0.91
C SER A 316 -16.07 -26.39 -0.14
N LEU A 317 -16.49 -25.96 -1.34
CA LEU A 317 -16.78 -26.84 -2.47
C LEU A 317 -15.49 -27.50 -2.95
N LYS A 318 -14.43 -26.73 -3.20
CA LYS A 318 -13.12 -27.26 -3.63
C LYS A 318 -12.53 -28.26 -2.63
N TRP A 319 -12.63 -27.96 -1.33
CA TRP A 319 -12.14 -28.86 -0.28
C TRP A 319 -12.94 -30.16 -0.21
N ASN A 320 -14.27 -30.07 -0.32
CA ASN A 320 -15.15 -31.23 -0.20
C ASN A 320 -15.10 -32.14 -1.42
N LEU A 321 -14.91 -31.59 -2.61
CA LEU A 321 -14.93 -32.34 -3.86
C LEU A 321 -13.55 -32.94 -4.18
N TYR A 322 -12.47 -32.18 -3.99
CA TYR A 322 -11.11 -32.59 -4.37
C TYR A 322 -10.13 -32.56 -3.20
N GLY A 323 -10.07 -31.45 -2.46
CA GLY A 323 -8.99 -31.14 -1.53
C GLY A 323 -8.80 -32.18 -0.43
N LYS A 324 -9.88 -32.59 0.24
CA LYS A 324 -9.80 -33.56 1.36
C LYS A 324 -9.32 -34.93 0.92
N HIS A 325 -9.67 -35.36 -0.30
CA HIS A 325 -9.27 -36.66 -0.84
C HIS A 325 -7.81 -36.65 -1.26
N TYR A 326 -7.40 -35.62 -2.00
CA TYR A 326 -6.00 -35.43 -2.40
C TYR A 326 -5.07 -35.26 -1.19
N PHE A 327 -5.47 -34.47 -0.19
CA PHE A 327 -4.69 -34.27 1.03
C PHE A 327 -4.50 -35.57 1.83
N ARG A 328 -5.55 -36.37 1.99
CA ARG A 328 -5.46 -37.69 2.66
C ARG A 328 -4.54 -38.64 1.91
N PHE A 329 -4.61 -38.67 0.58
CA PHE A 329 -3.73 -39.47 -0.25
C PHE A 329 -2.26 -39.02 -0.12
N LEU A 330 -2.00 -37.71 -0.21
CA LEU A 330 -0.65 -37.16 -0.07
C LEU A 330 -0.08 -37.41 1.33
N LEU A 331 -0.89 -37.26 2.37
CA LEU A 331 -0.52 -37.60 3.75
C LEU A 331 -0.15 -39.08 3.88
N PHE A 332 -0.92 -39.98 3.26
CA PHE A 332 -0.62 -41.40 3.25
C PHE A 332 0.72 -41.71 2.57
N VAL A 333 0.96 -41.15 1.38
CA VAL A 333 2.25 -41.31 0.65
C VAL A 333 3.41 -40.76 1.47
N TYR A 334 3.23 -39.62 2.14
CA TYR A 334 4.25 -39.03 3.00
C TYR A 334 4.57 -39.89 4.22
N LEU A 335 3.55 -40.45 4.88
CA LEU A 335 3.75 -41.37 6.01
C LEU A 335 4.45 -42.66 5.57
N LEU A 336 4.11 -43.20 4.39
CA LEU A 336 4.81 -44.34 3.80
C LEU A 336 6.28 -43.99 3.56
N TYR A 337 6.58 -42.84 2.95
CA TYR A 337 7.94 -42.36 2.72
C TYR A 337 8.75 -42.27 4.02
N ILE A 338 8.21 -41.64 5.06
CA ILE A 338 8.88 -41.52 6.36
C ILE A 338 9.06 -42.90 7.01
N SER A 339 8.10 -43.82 6.88
CA SER A 339 8.22 -45.18 7.42
C SER A 339 9.35 -45.97 6.74
N ILE A 340 9.47 -45.88 5.41
CA ILE A 340 10.55 -46.54 4.65
C ILE A 340 11.90 -45.90 5.01
N PHE A 341 11.97 -44.57 5.02
CA PHE A 341 13.19 -43.84 5.38
C PHE A 341 13.68 -44.19 6.79
N THR A 342 12.77 -44.21 7.77
CA THR A 342 13.08 -44.59 9.15
C THR A 342 13.49 -46.06 9.26
N ALA A 343 12.85 -46.97 8.54
CA ALA A 343 13.26 -48.38 8.47
C ALA A 343 14.68 -48.52 7.92
N CYS A 344 15.02 -47.83 6.82
CA CYS A 344 16.38 -47.82 6.27
C CYS A 344 17.42 -47.28 7.27
N CYS A 345 17.06 -46.28 8.08
CA CYS A 345 17.94 -45.74 9.12
C CYS A 345 18.11 -46.72 10.30
N MET A 346 17.04 -47.40 10.71
CA MET A 346 17.05 -48.37 11.81
C MET A 346 17.83 -49.64 11.45
N PHE A 347 17.67 -50.14 10.22
CA PHE A 347 18.38 -51.31 9.70
C PHE A 347 19.68 -50.95 8.96
N ARG A 348 20.25 -49.77 9.24
CA ARG A 348 21.54 -49.36 8.69
C ARG A 348 22.62 -50.39 9.06
N PRO A 349 23.45 -50.85 8.11
CA PRO A 349 24.46 -51.86 8.39
C PRO A 349 25.53 -51.28 9.33
N LEU A 350 25.59 -51.82 10.54
CA LEU A 350 26.59 -51.50 11.56
C LEU A 350 27.59 -52.66 11.67
N LYS A 351 28.85 -52.35 11.95
CA LYS A 351 29.89 -53.32 12.29
C LYS A 351 30.43 -53.02 13.69
N PRO A 352 30.83 -54.04 14.46
CA PRO A 352 31.50 -53.80 15.74
C PRO A 352 32.81 -53.03 15.51
N ILE A 353 33.23 -52.29 16.53
CA ILE A 353 34.46 -51.49 16.49
C ILE A 353 35.68 -52.43 16.37
N PRO A 354 36.61 -52.19 15.43
CA PRO A 354 37.86 -52.95 15.36
C PRO A 354 38.76 -52.64 16.57
N ALA A 355 39.56 -53.61 17.01
CA ALA A 355 40.37 -53.52 18.24
C ALA A 355 41.33 -52.31 18.29
N ASN A 356 41.75 -51.77 17.15
CA ASN A 356 42.70 -50.66 17.03
C ASN A 356 42.04 -49.26 16.96
N TYR A 357 40.78 -49.13 17.40
CA TYR A 357 40.04 -47.87 17.30
C TYR A 357 40.29 -46.99 18.54
N SER A 358 40.92 -45.83 18.34
CA SER A 358 41.17 -44.86 19.40
C SER A 358 39.86 -44.21 19.88
N LYS A 359 39.50 -44.40 21.14
CA LYS A 359 38.35 -43.76 21.79
C LYS A 359 38.81 -42.64 22.72
N PRO A 360 38.20 -41.45 22.69
CA PRO A 360 38.34 -40.49 23.78
C PRO A 360 37.58 -40.98 25.03
N ASP A 361 38.05 -40.61 26.23
CA ASP A 361 37.59 -41.18 27.53
C ASP A 361 36.07 -41.09 27.78
N ASN A 362 35.36 -40.19 27.10
CA ASN A 362 33.92 -39.97 27.25
C ASN A 362 33.04 -40.62 26.15
N ASP A 363 33.61 -41.41 25.24
CA ASP A 363 32.88 -42.03 24.13
C ASP A 363 32.53 -43.51 24.39
N LYS A 364 31.22 -43.77 24.58
CA LYS A 364 30.64 -45.10 24.87
C LYS A 364 30.13 -45.84 23.62
N THR A 365 30.52 -45.44 22.42
CA THR A 365 30.08 -46.10 21.18
C THR A 365 30.59 -47.56 21.07
N ILE A 366 29.72 -48.49 20.65
CA ILE A 366 30.01 -49.95 20.55
C ILE A 366 30.01 -50.44 19.09
N TYR A 367 29.33 -49.73 18.20
CA TYR A 367 29.19 -50.08 16.77
C TYR A 367 29.50 -48.86 15.89
N ILE A 368 30.18 -49.09 14.77
CA ILE A 368 30.48 -48.07 13.74
C ILE A 368 29.76 -48.45 12.44
N GLN A 369 29.38 -47.46 11.64
CA GLN A 369 28.78 -47.69 10.33
C GLN A 369 29.69 -48.55 9.43
N LYS A 370 29.12 -49.60 8.83
CA LYS A 370 29.80 -50.37 7.79
C LYS A 370 29.84 -49.52 6.51
N ARG A 371 31.04 -49.10 6.07
CA ARG A 371 31.20 -48.40 4.79
C ARG A 371 30.80 -49.34 3.66
N LEU A 372 29.99 -48.86 2.73
CA LEU A 372 29.63 -49.61 1.53
C LEU A 372 30.89 -49.74 0.67
N ASN A 373 31.31 -50.98 0.39
CA ASN A 373 32.33 -51.24 -0.62
C ASN A 373 31.66 -51.03 -1.99
N VAL A 374 31.68 -49.80 -2.49
CA VAL A 374 31.38 -49.55 -3.90
C VAL A 374 32.44 -50.34 -4.69
N ARG A 375 32.01 -51.30 -5.52
CA ARG A 375 32.90 -51.88 -6.53
C ARG A 375 33.43 -50.71 -7.35
N ARG A 376 34.72 -50.39 -7.18
CA ARG A 376 35.48 -49.47 -8.04
C ARG A 376 35.47 -50.07 -9.45
N GLY A 377 34.41 -49.78 -10.19
CA GLY A 377 34.23 -50.20 -11.57
C GLY A 377 34.16 -49.02 -12.52
N LEU A 378 33.41 -47.95 -12.21
CA LEU A 378 32.95 -47.04 -13.27
C LEU A 378 32.65 -45.57 -12.86
N VAL A 379 33.34 -44.95 -11.90
CA VAL A 379 33.23 -43.48 -11.69
C VAL A 379 34.60 -42.84 -11.38
N PRO A 380 35.04 -41.81 -12.15
CA PRO A 380 36.32 -41.14 -11.94
C PRO A 380 36.36 -40.27 -10.67
N HIS A 381 37.58 -40.11 -10.15
CA HIS A 381 37.97 -39.79 -8.78
C HIS A 381 37.56 -38.44 -8.14
N HIS A 382 36.70 -37.62 -8.76
CA HIS A 382 36.57 -36.21 -8.33
C HIS A 382 35.37 -35.83 -7.43
N LEU A 383 34.53 -36.77 -7.00
CA LEU A 383 33.36 -36.45 -6.15
C LEU A 383 33.33 -37.18 -4.79
N ALA A 384 34.43 -37.80 -4.37
CA ALA A 384 34.43 -38.69 -3.18
C ALA A 384 34.51 -37.99 -1.81
N ASN A 385 34.65 -36.66 -1.75
CA ASN A 385 34.92 -35.95 -0.50
C ASN A 385 33.85 -34.91 -0.13
N SER A 386 32.61 -35.35 0.07
CA SER A 386 31.65 -34.57 0.86
C SER A 386 30.48 -35.44 1.32
N GLU A 387 30.67 -36.24 2.37
CA GLU A 387 29.53 -36.79 3.12
C GLU A 387 29.65 -36.46 4.61
N VAL A 388 28.63 -35.74 5.08
CA VAL A 388 28.45 -35.24 6.44
C VAL A 388 28.19 -36.42 7.38
N VAL A 389 29.06 -36.59 8.38
CA VAL A 389 28.91 -37.60 9.43
C VAL A 389 27.97 -37.06 10.51
N LEU A 390 26.68 -37.42 10.44
CA LEU A 390 25.74 -37.21 11.55
C LEU A 390 25.85 -38.38 12.55
N LEU A 391 26.47 -38.13 13.70
CA LEU A 391 26.52 -39.04 14.84
C LEU A 391 25.23 -38.88 15.68
N VAL A 392 24.37 -39.90 15.70
CA VAL A 392 23.20 -39.94 16.60
C VAL A 392 23.50 -40.86 17.78
N ARG A 393 23.50 -40.28 18.98
CA ARG A 393 23.76 -40.92 20.28
C ARG A 393 22.50 -41.64 20.75
N LYS A 394 22.50 -42.98 20.80
CA LYS A 394 21.37 -43.77 21.36
C LYS A 394 21.40 -43.66 22.89
N ARG A 395 20.46 -42.91 23.48
CA ARG A 395 20.25 -42.90 24.95
C ARG A 395 19.66 -44.24 25.37
N THR A 396 20.42 -45.06 26.09
CA THR A 396 19.87 -46.18 26.86
C THR A 396 19.35 -45.65 28.19
N LYS A 397 18.13 -46.04 28.58
CA LYS A 397 17.52 -45.69 29.88
C LYS A 397 18.41 -46.17 31.03
N PRO A 398 18.52 -45.41 32.14
CA PRO A 398 19.13 -45.92 33.36
C PRO A 398 18.16 -46.89 34.05
N ASN A 399 18.71 -47.96 34.63
CA ASN A 399 18.02 -48.79 35.63
C ASN A 399 17.85 -48.03 36.94
#